data_AF-A0A961DM31-F1
#
_entry.id   AF-A0A961DM31-F1
#
_cell.length_a   1.000
_cell.length_b   1.000
_cell.length_c   1.000
_cell.angle_alpha   90.00
_cell.angle_beta   90.00
_cell.angle_gamma   90.00
#
_symmetry.space_group_name_H-M   'P 1'
#
loop_
_entity.id
_entity.type
_entity.pdbx_description
1 polymer ?
#
loop_
_entity_poly.entity_id
_entity_poly.type
_entity_poly.pdbx_seq_one_letter_code
_entity_poly.pdbx_strand_id
1 'polypeptide(L)'
;MCSSIYFAGPEGLTLEAAWSAKPVDGREWIDPSVFERAGVSAGDVERFRQPPTFERPAEAVAQPGLDAAGPHLGYPSDQYEFMLTLPDHVIAKGASVPDPPVRID
;
A
#
# COMPACT_ATOMS: atom_id res chain seq x y z
N MET A 1 -6.78 -13.07 3.20
CA MET A 1 -5.73 -12.43 4.00
C MET A 1 -5.08 -11.38 3.13
N CYS A 2 -5.11 -10.13 3.58
CA CYS A 2 -4.42 -9.01 2.95
C CYS A 2 -3.15 -8.75 3.77
N SER A 3 -2.05 -8.45 3.10
CA SER A 3 -0.79 -8.03 3.70
C SER A 3 -0.49 -6.65 3.17
N SER A 4 -0.16 -5.71 4.04
CA SER A 4 0.20 -4.36 3.62
C SER A 4 1.43 -3.85 4.35
N ILE A 5 2.09 -2.89 3.71
CA ILE A 5 3.19 -2.13 4.28
C ILE A 5 2.86 -0.64 4.17
N TYR A 6 3.19 0.12 5.21
CA TYR A 6 3.10 1.58 5.21
C TYR A 6 4.49 2.16 5.03
N PHE A 7 4.62 3.16 4.17
CA PHE A 7 5.89 3.84 3.92
C PHE A 7 5.64 5.31 3.64
N ALA A 8 6.67 6.13 3.83
CA ALA A 8 6.56 7.55 3.60
C ALA A 8 6.62 7.88 2.11
N GLY A 9 5.72 8.75 1.68
CA GLY A 9 5.67 9.33 0.35
C GLY A 9 6.24 10.74 0.31
N PRO A 10 6.27 11.35 -0.88
CA PRO A 10 6.56 12.77 -1.05
C PRO A 10 5.60 13.67 -0.27
N GLU A 11 6.01 14.92 -0.03
CA GLU A 11 5.21 15.94 0.66
C GLU A 11 4.64 15.53 2.04
N GLY A 12 5.27 14.57 2.74
CA GLY A 12 4.82 14.09 4.05
C GLY A 12 3.61 13.15 3.98
N LEU A 13 3.29 12.61 2.80
CA LEU A 13 2.25 11.60 2.65
C LEU A 13 2.66 10.30 3.34
N THR A 14 1.67 9.58 3.89
CA THR A 14 1.83 8.19 4.28
C THR A 14 1.14 7.34 3.23
N LEU A 15 1.90 6.46 2.58
CA LEU A 15 1.45 5.59 1.52
C LEU A 15 1.33 4.16 2.05
N GLU A 16 0.40 3.41 1.47
CA GLU A 16 0.21 1.99 1.76
C GLU A 16 0.34 1.20 0.45
N ALA A 17 1.12 0.13 0.48
CA ALA A 17 1.07 -0.91 -0.53
C ALA A 17 0.45 -2.15 0.09
N ALA A 18 -0.71 -2.56 -0.44
CA ALA A 18 -1.48 -3.70 0.04
C ALA A 18 -1.58 -4.80 -1.03
N TRP A 19 -1.48 -6.04 -0.61
CA TRP A 19 -1.58 -7.24 -1.43
C TRP A 19 -2.59 -8.21 -0.82
N SER A 20 -3.53 -8.68 -1.63
CA SER A 20 -4.47 -9.74 -1.23
C SER A 20 -4.01 -11.10 -1.73
N ALA A 21 -4.15 -12.14 -0.88
CA ALA A 21 -3.90 -13.53 -1.27
C ALA A 21 -4.80 -14.04 -2.41
N LYS A 22 -5.91 -13.34 -2.68
CA LYS A 22 -6.79 -13.60 -3.82
C LYS A 22 -6.82 -12.36 -4.73
N PRO A 23 -6.99 -12.53 -6.05
CA PRO A 23 -7.16 -11.40 -6.95
C PRO A 23 -8.25 -10.45 -6.45
N VAL A 24 -7.93 -9.16 -6.41
CA VAL A 24 -8.89 -8.10 -6.07
C VAL A 24 -9.71 -7.81 -7.31
N ASP A 25 -11.04 -7.89 -7.21
CA ASP A 25 -11.90 -7.50 -8.32
C ASP A 25 -11.92 -5.96 -8.41
N GLY A 26 -11.31 -5.42 -9.46
CA GLY A 26 -11.29 -3.98 -9.70
C GLY A 26 -12.67 -3.36 -9.94
N ARG A 27 -13.75 -4.14 -10.06
CA ARG A 27 -15.13 -3.61 -10.09
C ARG A 27 -15.66 -3.31 -8.69
N GLU A 28 -15.15 -3.99 -7.67
CA GLU A 28 -15.55 -3.83 -6.26
C GLU A 28 -14.68 -2.82 -5.50
N TRP A 29 -13.43 -2.63 -5.92
CA TRP A 29 -12.42 -1.89 -5.15
C TRP A 29 -11.96 -0.57 -5.77
N ILE A 30 -12.40 -0.24 -6.99
CA ILE A 30 -12.06 1.01 -7.70
C ILE A 30 -13.29 1.92 -7.66
N ASP A 31 -13.30 2.88 -6.72
CA ASP A 31 -14.39 3.85 -6.57
C ASP A 31 -14.26 4.99 -7.61
N PRO A 32 -15.19 5.11 -8.59
CA PRO A 32 -15.14 6.14 -9.63
C PRO A 32 -15.16 7.56 -9.06
N SER A 33 -15.83 7.78 -7.92
CA SER A 33 -15.97 9.11 -7.32
C SER A 33 -14.65 9.65 -6.77
N VAL A 34 -13.72 8.75 -6.40
CA VAL A 34 -12.37 9.13 -5.94
C VAL A 34 -11.53 9.62 -7.11
N PHE A 35 -11.57 8.93 -8.25
CA PHE A 35 -10.82 9.31 -9.44
C PHE A 35 -11.29 10.64 -10.02
N GLU A 36 -12.61 10.86 -10.07
CA GLU A 36 -13.18 12.14 -10.51
C GLU A 36 -12.68 13.30 -9.64
N ARG A 37 -12.68 13.14 -8.31
CA ARG A 37 -12.17 14.15 -7.36
C ARG A 37 -10.66 14.38 -7.50
N ALA A 38 -9.91 13.34 -7.86
CA ALA A 38 -8.48 13.42 -8.10
C ALA A 38 -8.12 13.95 -9.50
N GLY A 39 -9.10 14.22 -10.37
CA GLY A 39 -8.88 14.67 -11.75
C GLY A 39 -8.29 13.59 -12.67
N VAL A 40 -8.45 12.31 -12.30
CA VAL A 40 -7.98 11.16 -13.09
C VAL A 40 -8.99 10.84 -14.17
N SER A 41 -8.53 10.73 -15.42
CA SER A 41 -9.42 10.48 -16.56
C SER A 41 -9.87 9.01 -16.61
N ALA A 42 -10.99 8.72 -17.29
CA ALA A 42 -11.42 7.34 -17.52
C ALA A 42 -10.36 6.52 -18.29
N GLY A 43 -9.64 7.14 -19.22
CA GLY A 43 -8.55 6.49 -19.94
C GLY A 43 -7.37 6.14 -19.03
N ASP A 44 -7.07 6.97 -18.03
CA ASP A 44 -6.06 6.64 -17.01
C ASP A 44 -6.50 5.48 -16.14
N VAL A 45 -7.77 5.43 -15.72
CA VAL A 45 -8.30 4.32 -14.93
C VAL A 45 -8.16 2.99 -15.70
N GLU A 46 -8.54 2.96 -16.99
CA GLU A 46 -8.38 1.76 -17.82
C GLU A 46 -6.91 1.35 -17.97
N ARG A 47 -6.01 2.32 -18.15
CA ARG A 47 -4.56 2.06 -18.18
C ARG A 47 -4.05 1.51 -16.85
N PHE A 48 -4.48 2.06 -15.71
CA PHE A 48 -4.04 1.63 -14.38
C PHE A 48 -4.56 0.24 -14.01
N ARG A 49 -5.71 -0.18 -14.55
CA ARG A 49 -6.23 -1.55 -14.42
C ARG A 49 -5.37 -2.60 -15.14
N GLN A 50 -4.47 -2.18 -16.03
CA GLN A 50 -3.59 -3.05 -16.80
C GLN A 50 -2.11 -2.71 -16.55
N PRO A 51 -1.61 -2.89 -15.32
CA PRO A 51 -0.21 -2.59 -15.03
C PRO A 51 0.70 -3.51 -15.86
N PRO A 52 1.89 -3.03 -16.27
CA PRO A 52 2.91 -3.89 -16.84
C PRO A 52 3.21 -5.07 -15.93
N THR A 53 3.58 -6.21 -16.50
CA THR A 53 4.03 -7.36 -15.72
C THR A 53 5.26 -6.98 -14.91
N PHE A 54 5.22 -7.20 -13.61
CA PHE A 54 6.37 -7.01 -12.73
C PHE A 54 7.20 -8.29 -12.67
N GLU A 55 8.42 -8.24 -13.22
CA GLU A 55 9.39 -9.33 -13.10
C GLU A 55 10.06 -9.27 -11.72
N ARG A 56 9.66 -10.18 -10.84
CA ARG A 56 10.22 -10.25 -9.49
C ARG A 56 11.71 -10.66 -9.56
N PRO A 57 12.63 -9.91 -8.92
CA PRO A 57 14.01 -10.34 -8.78
C PRO A 57 14.15 -11.68 -8.05
N ALA A 58 15.21 -12.43 -8.35
CA ALA A 58 15.47 -13.73 -7.72
C ALA A 58 15.65 -13.61 -6.19
N GLU A 59 16.26 -12.52 -5.74
CA GLU A 59 16.48 -12.21 -4.33
C GLU A 59 15.47 -11.15 -3.85
N ALA A 60 15.02 -11.28 -2.60
CA ALA A 60 14.15 -10.29 -2.00
C ALA A 60 14.92 -8.99 -1.72
N VAL A 61 14.28 -7.85 -1.98
CA VAL A 61 14.83 -6.54 -1.58
C VAL A 61 14.70 -6.39 -0.08
N ALA A 62 15.82 -6.12 0.60
CA ALA A 62 15.82 -5.90 2.05
C ALA A 62 15.10 -4.59 2.41
N GLN A 63 14.46 -4.56 3.57
CA GLN A 63 13.89 -3.34 4.12
C GLN A 63 15.01 -2.31 4.37
N PRO A 64 14.84 -1.04 3.97
CA PRO A 64 15.81 0.01 4.26
C PRO A 64 15.99 0.20 5.77
N GLY A 65 17.23 0.51 6.19
CA GLY A 65 17.53 0.83 7.59
C GLY A 65 17.07 2.24 8.00
N LEU A 66 17.23 2.56 9.29
CA LEU A 66 16.89 3.86 9.88
C LEU A 66 17.52 5.06 9.17
N ASP A 67 18.77 4.90 8.72
CA ASP A 67 19.56 5.96 8.08
C ASP A 67 19.45 5.96 6.54
N ALA A 68 18.49 5.19 5.98
CA ALA A 68 18.31 5.13 4.54
C ALA A 68 17.91 6.49 3.96
N ALA A 69 18.45 6.85 2.81
CA ALA A 69 18.05 8.09 2.14
C ALA A 69 16.59 8.03 1.68
N GLY A 70 15.85 9.13 1.82
CA GLY A 70 14.48 9.26 1.32
C GLY A 70 13.51 9.78 2.38
N PRO A 71 12.20 9.78 2.09
CA PRO A 71 11.19 10.16 3.07
C PRO A 71 11.09 9.11 4.18
N HIS A 72 10.92 9.57 5.42
CA HIS A 72 10.62 8.75 6.58
C HIS A 72 9.24 9.11 7.13
N LEU A 73 8.59 8.15 7.80
CA LEU A 73 7.29 8.40 8.42
C LEU A 73 7.49 9.43 9.54
N GLY A 74 6.57 10.41 9.64
CA GLY A 74 6.66 11.55 10.55
C GLY A 74 6.46 11.24 12.04
N TYR A 75 6.80 10.03 12.49
CA TYR A 75 6.73 9.64 13.90
C TYR A 75 7.86 10.28 14.71
N PRO A 76 7.68 10.46 16.03
CA PRO A 76 8.80 10.68 16.95
C PRO A 76 9.89 9.61 16.78
N SER A 77 11.16 9.99 16.92
CA SER A 77 12.29 9.13 16.55
C SER A 77 12.31 7.78 17.29
N ASP A 78 11.96 7.78 18.58
CA ASP A 78 11.86 6.57 19.41
C ASP A 78 10.74 5.63 18.93
N GLN A 79 9.59 6.20 18.54
CA GLN A 79 8.48 5.44 17.97
C GLN A 79 8.82 4.91 16.57
N TYR A 80 9.52 5.69 15.76
CA TYR A 80 9.93 5.28 14.42
C TYR A 80 10.90 4.10 14.45
N GLU A 81 11.91 4.14 15.33
CA GLU A 81 12.85 3.03 15.56
C GLU A 81 12.12 1.77 16.06
N PHE A 82 11.21 1.93 17.01
CA PHE A 82 10.39 0.81 17.47
C PHE A 82 9.56 0.20 16.33
N MET A 83 8.91 1.03 15.51
CA MET A 83 8.08 0.55 14.40
C MET A 83 8.89 -0.18 13.32
N LEU A 84 10.07 0.32 12.97
CA LEU A 84 10.93 -0.31 11.97
C LEU A 84 11.48 -1.68 12.40
N THR A 85 11.58 -1.92 13.71
CA THR A 85 12.12 -3.17 14.26
C THR A 85 11.02 -4.19 14.61
N LEU A 86 9.75 -3.79 14.53
CA LEU A 86 8.62 -4.64 14.87
C LEU A 86 8.37 -5.68 13.77
N PRO A 87 8.36 -7.00 14.08
CA PRO A 87 8.12 -8.01 13.05
C PRO A 87 6.72 -7.94 12.44
N ASP A 88 6.61 -8.11 11.11
CA ASP A 88 5.35 -8.02 10.34
C ASP A 88 4.18 -8.81 10.95
N HIS A 89 4.44 -10.01 11.45
CA HIS A 89 3.40 -10.88 12.02
C HIS A 89 2.75 -10.30 13.29
N VAL A 90 3.47 -9.43 14.02
CA VAL A 90 2.93 -8.73 15.19
C VAL A 90 1.97 -7.63 14.74
N ILE A 91 2.33 -6.88 13.70
CA ILE A 91 1.48 -5.83 13.11
C ILE A 91 0.21 -6.44 12.51
N ALA A 92 0.35 -7.50 11.71
CA ALA A 92 -0.76 -8.14 11.02
C ALA A 92 -1.85 -8.70 11.97
N LYS A 93 -1.46 -9.08 13.19
CA LYS A 93 -2.41 -9.55 14.22
C LYS A 93 -3.29 -8.42 14.78
N GLY A 94 -2.81 -7.17 14.76
CA GLY A 94 -3.48 -6.01 15.34
C GLY A 94 -4.29 -5.16 14.37
N ALA A 95 -4.03 -5.23 13.06
CA ALA A 95 -4.58 -4.32 12.06
C ALA A 95 -5.11 -5.05 10.80
N SER A 96 -6.33 -5.58 10.87
CA SER A 96 -6.99 -6.25 9.73
C SER A 96 -8.38 -5.66 9.47
N VAL A 97 -8.59 -5.09 8.28
CA VAL A 97 -9.88 -4.54 7.80
C VAL A 97 -10.22 -5.19 6.45
N PRO A 98 -10.88 -6.36 6.43
CA PRO A 98 -11.00 -7.18 5.21
C PRO A 98 -12.22 -6.86 4.33
N ASP A 99 -13.09 -5.94 4.72
CA ASP A 99 -14.37 -5.70 4.06
C ASP A 99 -14.24 -4.70 2.87
N PRO A 100 -14.84 -4.98 1.70
CA PRO A 100 -14.77 -4.11 0.53
C PRO A 100 -15.66 -2.85 0.66
N PRO A 101 -15.30 -1.74 -0.02
CA PRO A 101 -16.10 -0.51 -0.01
C PRO A 101 -17.38 -0.63 -0.84
N VAL A 102 -17.40 -1.53 -1.83
CA VAL A 102 -18.57 -1.83 -2.67
C VAL A 102 -18.94 -3.30 -2.51
N ARG A 103 -20.23 -3.58 -2.37
CA ARG A 103 -20.79 -4.94 -2.42
C ARG A 103 -21.49 -5.13 -3.76
N ILE A 104 -21.15 -6.20 -4.48
CA ILE A 104 -21.86 -6.61 -5.70
C ILE A 104 -22.79 -7.77 -5.32
N ASP A 105 -24.04 -7.70 -5.78
CA ASP A 105 -25.04 -8.77 -5.64
C ASP A 105 -24.78 -9.93 -6.61
#